data_AF-A0A932HFP7-F1
#
_entry.id   AF-A0A932HFP7-F1
#
_cell.length_a   1.000
_cell.length_b   1.000
_cell.length_c   1.000
_cell.angle_alpha   90.00
_cell.angle_beta   90.00
_cell.angle_gamma   90.00
#
_symmetry.space_group_name_H-M   'P 1'
#
loop_
_entity.id
_entity.type
_entity.pdbx_description
1 polymer ?
#
loop_
_entity_poly.entity_id
_entity_poly.type
_entity_poly.pdbx_seq_one_letter_code
_entity_poly.pdbx_strand_id
1 'polypeptide(L)'
;HRAGTLIVYLTRSVQTTLQLKRDSWCLPLYFIDGLYLGNARTVHVDQLLAPEQVEGVEVYSGAGNLPPEFNRTDSQCGVIAFWTR
;
A
#
# COMPACT_ATOMS: atom_id res chain seq x y z
N HIS A 1 3.39 -1.07 20.76
CA HIS A 1 3.13 -2.22 19.86
C HIS A 1 1.63 -2.34 19.60
N ARG A 2 1.10 -1.74 18.53
CA ARG A 2 -0.26 -2.04 18.03
C ARG A 2 -0.11 -2.44 16.57
N ALA A 3 -0.34 -3.72 16.26
CA ALA A 3 -0.50 -4.19 14.90
C ALA A 3 -1.83 -3.61 14.39
N GLY A 4 -1.77 -2.76 13.38
CA GLY A 4 -2.97 -2.29 12.68
C GLY A 4 -3.26 -3.27 11.54
N THR A 5 -4.40 -3.94 11.59
CA THR A 5 -4.87 -4.80 10.51
C THR A 5 -5.47 -3.91 9.43
N LEU A 6 -4.87 -3.87 8.24
CA LEU A 6 -5.49 -3.25 7.07
C LEU A 6 -6.45 -4.28 6.44
N ILE A 7 -7.75 -4.03 6.53
CA ILE A 7 -8.76 -4.86 5.88
C ILE A 7 -8.94 -4.32 4.47
N VAL A 8 -8.39 -5.01 3.47
CA VAL A 8 -8.64 -4.71 2.06
C VAL A 8 -9.93 -5.39 1.65
N TYR A 9 -10.98 -4.60 1.36
CA TYR A 9 -12.22 -5.10 0.81
C TYR A 9 -12.08 -5.28 -0.71
N LEU A 10 -11.70 -6.48 -1.16
CA LEU A 10 -11.75 -6.81 -2.58
C LEU A 10 -13.22 -7.05 -2.97
N THR A 11 -13.73 -6.32 -3.96
CA THR A 11 -15.12 -6.37 -4.42
C THR A 11 -15.52 -7.70 -5.05
N ARG A 12 -14.56 -8.61 -5.29
CA ARG A 12 -14.81 -9.96 -5.81
C ARG A 12 -13.95 -11.00 -5.08
N SER A 13 -14.51 -11.53 -4.01
CA SER A 13 -14.23 -12.85 -3.41
C SER A 13 -12.85 -13.08 -2.77
N VAL A 14 -12.90 -13.66 -1.56
CA VAL A 14 -11.81 -13.98 -0.63
C VAL A 14 -11.30 -12.77 0.14
N GLN A 15 -11.72 -12.74 1.41
CA GLN A 15 -11.19 -11.89 2.46
C GLN A 15 -9.72 -12.31 2.71
N THR A 16 -8.81 -11.91 1.81
CA THR A 16 -7.37 -12.13 1.97
C THR A 16 -6.91 -11.17 3.05
N THR A 17 -6.70 -11.70 4.26
CA THR A 17 -6.03 -10.92 5.30
C THR A 17 -4.59 -10.68 4.86
N LEU A 18 -4.30 -9.48 4.38
CA LEU A 18 -2.93 -9.07 4.07
C LEU A 18 -2.19 -8.84 5.39
N GLN A 19 -1.39 -9.83 5.80
CA GLN A 19 -0.52 -9.70 6.96
C GLN A 19 0.75 -8.94 6.56
N LEU A 20 0.71 -7.62 6.67
CA LEU A 20 1.90 -6.79 6.51
C LEU A 20 2.77 -6.94 7.76
N LYS A 21 3.90 -7.63 7.63
CA LYS A 21 4.92 -7.64 8.68
C LYS A 21 5.47 -6.23 8.81
N ARG A 22 5.12 -5.55 9.89
CA ARG A 22 5.58 -4.19 10.17
C ARG A 22 7.02 -4.25 10.69
N ASP A 23 7.98 -4.42 9.78
CA ASP A 23 9.39 -4.25 10.11
C ASP A 23 9.70 -2.76 10.13
N SER A 24 10.15 -2.24 11.27
CA SER A 24 10.32 -0.79 11.45
C SER A 24 11.36 -0.17 10.51
N TRP A 25 12.28 -0.98 10.00
CA TRP A 25 13.33 -0.59 9.07
C TRP A 25 12.97 -0.84 7.61
N CYS A 26 11.86 -1.55 7.32
CA CYS A 26 11.48 -1.90 5.97
C CYS A 26 9.98 -1.67 5.74
N LEU A 27 9.64 -0.47 5.26
CA LEU A 27 8.26 0.00 5.12
C LEU A 27 7.91 0.18 3.64
N PRO A 28 6.72 -0.25 3.21
CA PRO A 28 6.30 -0.06 1.83
C PRO A 28 6.04 1.42 1.54
N LEU A 29 6.18 1.77 0.26
CA LEU A 29 5.80 3.09 -0.24
C LEU A 29 4.33 3.12 -0.61
N TYR A 30 3.70 4.28 -0.48
CA TYR A 30 2.29 4.50 -0.81
C TYR A 30 2.15 5.39 -2.03
N PHE A 31 1.25 4.99 -2.91
CA PHE A 31 0.86 5.73 -4.10
C PHE A 31 -0.66 5.87 -4.18
N ILE A 32 -1.15 7.01 -4.67
CA ILE A 32 -2.56 7.19 -5.08
C ILE A 32 -2.55 7.60 -6.54
N ASP A 33 -3.19 6.84 -7.42
CA ASP A 33 -3.26 7.13 -8.87
C ASP A 33 -1.89 7.40 -9.51
N GLY A 34 -0.86 6.66 -9.08
CA GLY A 34 0.53 6.86 -9.52
C GLY A 34 1.29 8.00 -8.84
N LEU A 35 0.63 8.81 -8.00
CA LEU A 35 1.29 9.85 -7.20
C LEU A 35 1.94 9.25 -5.95
N TYR A 36 3.26 9.41 -5.83
CA TYR A 36 4.02 9.02 -4.64
C TYR A 36 3.70 9.93 -3.44
N LEU A 37 3.38 9.31 -2.30
CA LEU A 37 3.05 10.03 -1.06
C LEU A 37 4.13 9.92 0.02
N GLY A 38 4.93 8.85 0.01
CA GLY A 38 5.86 8.51 1.09
C GLY A 38 5.71 7.06 1.51
N ASN A 39 6.01 6.75 2.77
CA ASN A 39 5.91 5.41 3.32
C ASN A 39 5.02 5.36 4.56
N ALA A 40 4.79 4.15 5.08
CA ALA A 40 3.93 3.90 6.23
C ALA A 40 4.38 4.56 7.56
N ARG A 41 5.57 5.20 7.63
CA ARG A 41 6.03 5.97 8.79
C ARG A 41 5.55 7.42 8.73
N THR A 42 5.47 7.99 7.54
CA THR A 42 5.18 9.42 7.34
C THR A 42 3.77 9.68 6.84
N VAL A 43 3.12 8.67 6.25
CA VAL A 43 1.81 8.80 5.60
C VAL A 43 0.76 7.95 6.31
N HIS A 44 -0.37 8.58 6.62
CA HIS A 44 -1.59 7.95 7.10
C HIS A 44 -2.63 8.01 5.97
N VAL A 45 -2.76 6.94 5.20
CA VAL A 45 -3.60 6.91 3.97
C VAL A 45 -5.07 7.16 4.28
N ASP A 46 -5.53 6.72 5.44
CA ASP A 46 -6.89 6.93 5.95
C ASP A 46 -7.25 8.41 6.16
N GLN A 47 -6.25 9.30 6.23
CA GLN A 47 -6.47 10.75 6.30
C GLN A 47 -6.54 11.42 4.92
N LEU A 48 -6.07 10.73 3.88
CA LEU A 48 -5.96 11.25 2.52
C LEU A 48 -7.01 10.67 1.59
N LEU A 49 -7.47 9.46 1.86
CA LEU A 49 -8.36 8.71 0.98
C LEU A 49 -9.42 7.99 1.81
N ALA A 50 -10.68 8.38 1.61
CA ALA A 50 -11.80 7.68 2.22
C ALA A 50 -12.00 6.31 1.53
N PRO A 51 -12.39 5.24 2.27
CA PRO A 51 -12.59 3.92 1.69
C PRO A 51 -13.56 3.89 0.50
N GLU A 52 -14.57 4.76 0.51
CA GLU A 52 -15.58 4.85 -0.55
C GLU A 52 -15.01 5.47 -1.84
N GLN A 53 -13.84 6.10 -1.79
CA GLN A 53 -13.16 6.65 -2.96
C GLN A 53 -12.23 5.64 -3.63
N VAL A 54 -11.94 4.52 -2.96
CA VAL A 54 -11.07 3.47 -3.50
C VAL A 54 -11.85 2.64 -4.53
N GLU A 55 -11.32 2.56 -5.75
CA GLU A 55 -11.72 1.60 -6.78
C GLU A 55 -10.97 0.27 -6.61
N GLY A 56 -9.67 0.35 -6.32
CA GLY A 56 -8.80 -0.81 -6.17
C GLY A 56 -7.55 -0.55 -5.35
N VAL A 57 -6.89 -1.64 -4.93
CA VAL A 57 -5.60 -1.60 -4.23
C VAL A 57 -4.70 -2.67 -4.83
N GLU A 58 -3.49 -2.28 -5.21
CA GLU A 58 -2.43 -3.19 -5.67
C GLU A 58 -1.31 -3.22 -4.63
N VAL A 59 -0.79 -4.43 -4.38
CA VAL A 59 0.27 -4.66 -3.40
C VAL A 59 1.40 -5.42 -4.07
N TYR A 60 2.56 -4.79 -4.10
CA TYR A 60 3.80 -5.37 -4.63
C TYR A 60 4.74 -5.64 -3.47
N SER A 61 5.05 -6.91 -3.22
CA SER A 61 5.98 -7.30 -2.15
C SER A 61 7.43 -7.27 -2.64
N GLY A 62 8.24 -6.42 -2.02
CA GLY A 62 9.66 -6.28 -2.36
C GLY A 62 9.91 -5.69 -3.76
N ALA A 63 11.18 -5.67 -4.18
CA ALA A 63 11.59 -5.05 -5.45
C ALA A 63 11.43 -5.94 -6.70
N GLY A 64 11.18 -7.24 -6.53
CA GLY A 64 11.39 -8.23 -7.58
C GLY A 64 10.46 -8.16 -8.80
N ASN A 65 9.33 -7.44 -8.72
CA ASN A 65 8.34 -7.32 -9.80
C ASN A 65 7.62 -5.95 -9.75
N LEU A 66 8.33 -4.88 -9.41
CA LEU A 66 7.74 -3.54 -9.40
C LEU A 66 7.59 -3.01 -10.83
N PRO A 67 6.39 -2.55 -11.22
CA PRO A 67 6.23 -1.73 -12.42
C PRO A 67 7.18 -0.51 -12.41
N PRO A 68 7.70 -0.07 -13.59
CA PRO A 68 8.65 1.04 -13.67
C PRO A 68 8.19 2.33 -12.98
N GLU A 69 6.90 2.62 -13.03
CA GLU A 69 6.25 3.78 -12.39
C GLU A 69 6.36 3.78 -10.87
N PHE A 70 6.53 2.61 -10.26
CA PHE A 70 6.68 2.42 -8.81
C PHE A 70 8.11 2.14 -8.38
N ASN A 71 9.05 2.05 -9.34
CA ASN A 71 10.45 1.76 -9.09
C ASN A 71 11.19 3.02 -8.60
N ARG A 72 11.28 3.17 -7.28
CA ARG A 72 11.99 4.26 -6.59
C ARG A 72 13.12 3.67 -5.74
N THR A 73 14.11 4.49 -5.40
CA THR A 73 15.27 4.03 -4.60
C THR A 73 14.87 3.38 -3.27
N ASP A 74 13.76 3.80 -2.68
CA ASP A 74 13.21 3.35 -1.41
C ASP A 74 12.13 2.26 -1.52
N SER A 75 11.82 1.75 -2.72
CA SER A 75 10.75 0.76 -2.94
C SER A 75 11.13 -0.68 -2.59
N GLN A 76 12.29 -0.91 -1.96
CA GLN A 76 12.82 -2.25 -1.69
C GLN A 76 11.93 -3.09 -0.77
N CYS A 77 11.10 -2.44 0.03
CA CYS A 77 10.17 -3.06 0.97
C CYS A 77 8.78 -3.31 0.35
N GLY A 78 8.61 -2.93 -0.92
CA GLY A 78 7.36 -3.05 -1.65
C GLY A 78 6.60 -1.73 -1.76
N VAL A 79 5.45 -1.82 -2.43
CA VAL A 79 4.57 -0.71 -2.75
C VAL A 79 3.13 -1.10 -2.49
N ILE A 80 2.34 -0.17 -1.96
CA ILE A 80 0.89 -0.23 -1.92
C ILE A 80 0.35 0.92 -2.76
N ALA A 81 -0.28 0.60 -3.88
CA ALA A 81 -0.89 1.57 -4.78
C ALA A 81 -2.41 1.54 -4.62
N PHE A 82 -3.00 2.71 -4.42
CA PHE A 82 -4.45 2.91 -4.35
C PHE A 82 -4.91 3.56 -5.65
N TRP A 83 -6.02 3.06 -6.19
CA TRP A 83 -6.65 3.59 -7.39
C TRP A 83 -7.98 4.20 -6.99
N THR A 84 -8.23 5.45 -7.37
CA THR A 84 -9.49 6.15 -7.12
C THR A 84 -10.46 5.96 -8.28
N ARG A 85 -11.76 6.10 -7.99
CA ARG A 85 -12.86 5.99 -8.97
C ARG A 85 -13.00 7.21 -9.87
#